data_AF-A0A3Q7HZF5-F1
#
_entry.id   AF-A0A3Q7HZF5-F1
#
_cell.length_a   1.000
_cell.length_b   1.000
_cell.length_c   1.000
_cell.angle_alpha   90.00
_cell.angle_beta   90.00
_cell.angle_gamma   90.00
#
_symmetry.space_group_name_H-M   'P 1'
#
loop_
_entity.id
_entity.type
_entity.pdbx_description
1 polymer ?
#
loop_
_entity_poly.entity_id
_entity_poly.type
_entity_poly.pdbx_seq_one_letter_code
_entity_poly.pdbx_strand_id
1 'polypeptide(L)' 'MYLQLETAYADETTKLKPPHRFVPWLLVNNQPLQEDYQNFIEYVCKAYKGRNKPQACKTKALEINKISAQDTNPRVCFR' A
#
# COMPACT_ATOMS: atom_id res chain seq x y z
N MET A 1 11.13 -26.20 -2.57
CA MET A 1 11.83 -24.93 -2.90
C MET A 1 10.97 -23.68 -2.64
N TYR A 2 9.89 -23.75 -1.84
CA TYR A 2 9.08 -22.58 -1.45
C TYR A 2 9.35 -22.11 -0.01
N LEU A 3 9.65 -23.06 0.90
CA LEU A 3 9.88 -22.78 2.32
C LEU A 3 10.97 -21.74 2.59
N GLN A 4 12.05 -21.72 1.80
CA GLN A 4 13.12 -20.73 1.95
C GLN A 4 12.62 -19.31 1.65
N LEU A 5 11.77 -19.15 0.63
CA LEU A 5 11.18 -17.87 0.26
C LEU A 5 10.18 -17.39 1.31
N GLU A 6 9.33 -18.29 1.79
CA GLU A 6 8.36 -18.00 2.86
C GLU A 6 9.07 -17.58 4.15
N THR A 7 10.16 -18.26 4.51
CA THR A 7 10.96 -17.91 5.69
C THR A 7 11.58 -16.51 5.54
N ALA A 8 12.13 -16.19 4.37
CA ALA A 8 12.70 -14.87 4.10
C ALA A 8 11.65 -13.75 4.23
N TYR A 9 10.45 -13.93 3.68
CA TYR A 9 9.38 -12.94 3.82
C TYR A 9 8.80 -12.87 5.23
N ALA A 10 8.76 -13.99 5.97
CA ALA A 10 8.37 -14.00 7.39
C ALA A 10 9.36 -13.19 8.23
N ASP A 11 10.66 -13.32 7.99
CA ASP A 11 11.70 -12.54 8.66
C ASP A 11 11.60 -11.04 8.34
N GLU A 12 11.39 -10.68 7.07
CA GLU A 12 11.19 -9.28 6.66
C GLU A 12 9.95 -8.67 7.35
N THR A 13 8.84 -9.41 7.36
CA THR A 13 7.57 -8.97 7.94
C THR A 13 7.66 -8.83 9.47
N THR A 14 8.38 -9.74 10.14
CA THR A 14 8.57 -9.71 11.61
C THR A 14 9.45 -8.54 12.04
N LYS A 15 10.36 -8.08 11.17
CA LYS A 15 11.26 -6.94 11.44
C LYS A 15 10.61 -5.57 11.23
N LEU A 16 9.36 -5.51 10.76
CA LEU A 16 8.64 -4.25 10.59
C LEU A 16 8.54 -3.49 11.92
N LYS A 17 8.78 -2.18 11.87
CA LYS A 17 8.68 -1.27 13.00
C LYS A 17 7.74 -0.10 12.64
N PRO A 18 6.61 0.08 13.34
CA PRO A 18 6.05 -0.82 14.36
C PRO A 18 5.60 -2.17 13.74
N PRO A 19 5.42 -3.22 14.55
CA PRO A 19 4.81 -4.46 14.09
C PRO A 19 3.45 -4.19 13.46
N HIS A 20 3.14 -4.87 12.36
CA HIS A 20 1.88 -4.68 11.65
C HIS A 20 0.70 -5.20 12.48
N ARG A 21 -0.42 -4.46 12.50
CA ARG A 21 -1.64 -4.83 13.25
C ARG A 21 -2.69 -5.53 12.40
N PHE A 22 -2.66 -5.29 11.10
CA PHE A 22 -3.59 -5.83 10.12
C PHE A 22 -2.93 -5.81 8.73
N VAL A 23 -3.59 -6.45 7.77
CA VAL A 23 -3.23 -6.40 6.36
C VAL A 23 -4.36 -5.73 5.54
N PRO A 24 -4.04 -4.96 4.49
CA PRO A 24 -2.69 -4.65 4.01
C PRO A 24 -1.92 -3.70 4.94
N TRP A 25 -0.59 -3.92 5.07
CA TRP A 25 0.31 -3.04 5.82
C TRP A 25 1.21 -2.25 4.85
N LEU A 26 0.84 -1.00 4.57
CA LEU A 26 1.53 -0.15 3.59
C LEU A 26 2.51 0.81 4.25
N LEU A 27 3.70 0.92 3.66
CA LEU A 27 4.74 1.87 4.05
C LEU A 27 5.11 2.76 2.86
N VAL A 28 5.18 4.07 3.08
CA VAL A 28 5.76 5.04 2.13
C VAL A 28 6.96 5.69 2.81
N ASN A 29 8.18 5.48 2.30
CA ASN A 29 9.42 5.98 2.92
C ASN A 29 9.52 5.67 4.42
N ASN A 30 9.32 4.40 4.80
CA ASN A 30 9.32 3.92 6.18
C ASN A 30 8.21 4.49 7.09
N GLN A 31 7.29 5.30 6.56
CA GLN A 31 6.10 5.74 7.29
C GLN A 31 4.96 4.73 7.07
N PRO A 32 4.48 4.04 8.12
CA PRO A 32 3.31 3.19 8.02
C PRO A 32 2.04 4.05 7.85
N LEU A 33 1.22 3.73 6.85
CA LEU A 33 -0.04 4.47 6.60
C LEU A 33 -1.19 4.02 7.50
N GLN A 34 -1.08 2.83 8.08
CA GLN A 34 -2.11 2.23 8.94
C GLN A 34 -3.49 2.28 8.27
N GLU A 35 -4.52 2.80 8.95
CA GLU A 35 -5.90 2.82 8.47
C GLU A 35 -6.08 3.72 7.23
N ASP A 36 -5.11 4.61 6.97
CA ASP A 36 -5.11 5.52 5.82
C ASP A 36 -4.50 4.91 4.54
N TYR A 37 -4.36 3.57 4.51
CA TYR A 37 -3.75 2.84 3.40
C TYR A 37 -4.42 3.10 2.04
N GLN A 38 -5.71 3.42 2.02
CA GLN A 38 -6.46 3.73 0.79
C GLN A 38 -5.97 5.03 0.14
N ASN A 39 -5.40 5.95 0.91
CA ASN A 39 -4.89 7.23 0.40
C ASN A 39 -3.41 7.16 0.00
N PHE A 40 -2.84 5.98 -0.21
CA PHE A 40 -1.40 5.81 -0.49
C PHE A 40 -0.87 6.67 -1.65
N ILE A 41 -1.68 6.94 -2.69
CA ILE A 41 -1.29 7.84 -3.78
C ILE A 41 -0.98 9.25 -3.28
N GLU A 42 -1.78 9.76 -2.35
CA GLU A 42 -1.54 11.07 -1.75
C GLU A 42 -0.19 11.10 -1.02
N TYR A 43 0.12 10.05 -0.25
CA TYR A 43 1.40 9.92 0.45
C TYR A 43 2.58 9.83 -0.50
N VAL A 44 2.48 9.04 -1.57
CA VAL A 44 3.52 8.95 -2.62
C VAL A 44 3.75 10.33 -3.25
N CYS A 45 2.66 11.04 -3.57
CA CYS A 45 2.72 12.37 -4.18
C CYS A 45 3.24 13.46 -3.25
N LYS A 46 3.02 13.33 -1.93
CA LYS A 46 3.62 14.18 -0.89
C LYS A 46 5.11 13.88 -0.70
N ALA A 47 5.49 12.60 -0.76
CA ALA A 47 6.87 12.14 -0.61
C ALA A 47 7.77 12.49 -1.81
N TYR A 48 7.19 12.73 -2.99
CA TYR A 48 7.93 13.11 -4.20
C TYR A 48 8.59 14.49 -4.05
N LYS A 49 9.94 14.51 -4.10
CA LYS A 49 10.77 15.71 -3.93
C LYS A 49 11.06 16.46 -5.24
N GLY A 50 10.68 15.91 -6.40
CA GLY A 50 10.91 16.56 -7.69
C GLY A 50 9.97 17.73 -7.93
N ARG A 51 10.44 18.75 -8.65
CA ARG A 51 9.64 19.96 -8.97
C ARG A 51 8.42 19.64 -9.83
N ASN A 52 8.61 18.78 -10.83
CA ASN A 52 7.56 18.41 -11.79
C ASN A 52 6.81 17.17 -11.29
N LYS A 53 5.75 17.37 -10.51
CA LYS A 53 4.93 16.25 -10.03
C LYS A 53 4.24 15.53 -11.19
N PRO A 54 4.20 14.18 -11.19
CA PRO A 54 3.45 13.40 -12.16
C PRO A 54 1.98 13.84 -12.24
N GLN A 55 1.34 13.68 -13.40
CA GLN A 55 -0.06 14.08 -13.59
C GLN A 55 -1.00 13.40 -12.60
N ALA A 56 -0.74 12.14 -12.25
CA ALA A 56 -1.49 11.39 -11.25
C ALA A 56 -1.55 12.10 -9.88
N CYS A 57 -0.53 12.90 -9.53
CA CYS A 57 -0.49 13.67 -8.29
C CYS A 57 -1.29 14.98 -8.32
N LYS A 58 -1.76 15.39 -9.51
CA LYS A 58 -2.59 16.59 -9.70
C LYS A 58 -4.07 16.26 -9.70
N THR A 59 -4.42 15.02 -10.04
CA THR A 59 -5.79 14.50 -9.97
C THR A 59 -6.18 14.30 -8.50
N LYS A 60 -7.40 14.68 -8.12
CA LYS A 60 -7.91 14.38 -6.77
C LYS A 60 -7.97 12.86 -6.60
N ALA A 61 -7.16 12.30 -5.70
CA ALA A 61 -7.15 10.87 -5.36
C ALA A 61 -8.55 10.33 -4.98
N LEU A 62 -9.45 11.22 -4.57
CA LEU A 62 -10.87 10.95 -4.32
C LEU A 62 -11.61 10.32 -5.52
N GLU A 63 -11.20 10.60 -6.77
CA GLU A 63 -11.84 10.00 -7.94
C GLU A 63 -11.44 8.54 -8.16
N ILE A 64 -10.29 8.10 -7.61
CA ILE A 64 -9.83 6.70 -7.70
C ILE A 64 -10.54 5.83 -6.65
N ASN A 65 -10.75 6.36 -5.44
CA ASN A 65 -11.47 5.64 -4.37
C ASN A 65 -12.98 5.49 -4.66
N LYS A 66 -13.55 6.36 -5.52
CA LYS A 66 -14.92 6.20 -6.03
C LYS A 66 -15.05 5.01 -6.99
N ILE A 67 -14.00 4.68 -7.73
CA ILE A 67 -14.00 3.53 -8.64
C ILE A 67 -13.92 2.22 -7.84
N SER A 68 -13.17 2.19 -6.73
CA SER A 68 -13.10 1.01 -5.84
C SER A 68 -14.34 0.78 -4.99
N ALA A 69 -15.22 1.77 -4.83
CA ALA A 69 -16.52 1.58 -4.19
C ALA A 69 -17.53 0.84 -5.09
N GLN A 70 -17.19 0.59 -6.36
CA GLN A 70 -18.08 -0.04 -7.34
C GLN A 70 -17.65 -1.45 -7.79
N ASP A 71 -16.50 -1.96 -7.37
CA ASP A 71 -16.08 -3.34 -7.67
C ASP A 71 -16.11 -4.21 -6.41
N THR A 72 -17.32 -4.61 -6.01
CA THR A 72 -17.57 -5.38 -4.78
C THR A 72 -17.29 -6.87 -4.91
N ASN A 73 -16.38 -7.33 -5.79
CA ASN A 73 -16.03 -8.75 -5.78
C ASN A 73 -14.63 -9.08 -6.36
N PRO A 74 -13.55 -8.93 -5.57
CA PRO A 74 -12.31 -9.61 -5.93
C PRO A 74 -12.56 -11.11 -5.83
N ARG A 75 -12.75 -11.77 -6.97
CA ARG A 75 -12.73 -13.24 -7.07
C ARG A 75 -11.32 -13.71 -6.73
N VAL A 76 -11.06 -13.97 -5.46
CA VAL A 76 -9.84 -14.63 -5.00
C VAL A 76 -10.13 -16.13 -4.97
N CYS A 77 -9.45 -16.89 -5.84
CA CYS A 77 -9.49 -18.34 -5.79
C CYS A 77 -8.66 -18.81 -4.59
N PHE A 78 -9.32 -19.44 -3.62
CA PHE A 78 -8.63 -20.25 -2.62
C PHE A 78 -8.31 -21.61 -3.25
N ARG A 79 -7.06 -22.03 -3.15
CA ARG A 79 -6.60 -23.36 -3.60
C ARG A 79 -6.72 -24.35 -2.45
#